data_AF-A0AAN7VTU4-F1
#
_entry.id   AF-A0AAN7VTU4-F1
#
_cell.length_a   1.000
_cell.length_b   1.000
_cell.length_c   1.000
_cell.angle_alpha   90.00
_cell.angle_beta   90.00
_cell.angle_gamma   90.00
#
_symmetry.space_group_name_H-M   'P 1'
#
loop_
_entity.id
_entity.type
_entity.pdbx_description
1 polymer ?
#
loop_
_entity_poly.entity_id
_entity_poly.type
_entity_poly.pdbx_seq_one_letter_code
_entity_poly.pdbx_strand_id
1 'polypeptide(L)'
;MDMSEKPRPVKPRIIIHGGAGNITRSNLPQQAYQQYREALLGILDKANDLLIAPGAAAIDVATYAVTLLENDPLFNAGHGAVFTREETHELEASVMVSKGYRKRGVGVMKVTRAKSPILLAKEMLVRGEADDGGGAGPHVQLEGKTCDRLAEQWGLEIVDPSYFWTRRRWEEHRRGLSKSYDHETYVKHKREAAGECQTSMLEEISCANSYASNDPIWDGKEYLPQGTVGCVVLDSTGTICVATSTGGLTNKLPGRIGDTPTIGAGFWAEEWQPHQYTAARASVPASISPLAAFVHDCLPSLASYLTPPECSRDQTVTVQSSPRAVAMSGTGNGDSFLRLNAARTAAAMARFSSGGVSDGSLKVGLTSLQHAVSAMAGPHGALQQSAEDRWLKSGEGEGGIIGIDLRDGHGHVVADFNCGGMFRTWIDDHGKVRMAVFRQEI
;
A
#
# COMPACT_ATOMS: atom_id res chain seq x y z
N MET A 1 -17.75 18.94 34.65
CA MET A 1 -16.83 17.99 33.99
C MET A 1 -17.71 17.13 33.12
N ASP A 2 -17.81 17.50 31.85
CA ASP A 2 -18.70 16.85 30.91
C ASP A 2 -18.13 15.47 30.56
N MET A 3 -18.97 14.44 30.66
CA MET A 3 -18.57 13.07 30.37
C MET A 3 -18.36 12.96 28.86
N SER A 4 -17.08 12.98 28.45
CA SER A 4 -16.55 12.58 27.15
C SER A 4 -17.55 11.73 26.34
N GLU A 5 -18.34 12.38 25.49
CA GLU A 5 -19.23 11.70 24.55
C GLU A 5 -18.37 10.77 23.69
N LYS A 6 -18.66 9.46 23.71
CA LYS A 6 -17.95 8.51 22.84
C LYS A 6 -18.12 8.98 21.39
N PRO A 7 -17.04 9.05 20.58
CA PRO A 7 -17.15 9.41 19.18
C PRO A 7 -18.20 8.54 18.49
N ARG A 8 -19.03 9.15 17.64
CA ARG A 8 -20.04 8.39 16.90
C ARG A 8 -19.36 7.31 16.06
N PRO A 9 -19.89 6.07 16.03
CA PRO A 9 -19.31 5.00 15.23
C PRO A 9 -19.22 5.39 13.76
N VAL A 10 -18.05 5.19 13.15
CA VAL A 10 -17.84 5.40 11.73
C VAL A 10 -18.33 4.16 10.97
N LYS A 11 -19.03 4.33 9.85
CA LYS A 11 -19.39 3.17 9.01
C LYS A 11 -18.11 2.57 8.42
N PRO A 12 -17.76 1.30 8.71
CA PRO A 12 -16.53 0.69 8.21
C PRO A 12 -16.43 0.73 6.68
N ARG A 13 -15.19 0.68 6.16
CA ARG A 13 -14.90 0.60 4.73
C ARG A 13 -13.70 -0.32 4.49
N ILE A 14 -13.71 -0.98 3.34
CA ILE A 14 -12.63 -1.85 2.89
C ILE A 14 -12.49 -1.77 1.36
N ILE A 15 -11.24 -1.74 0.90
CA ILE A 15 -10.87 -1.92 -0.50
C ILE A 15 -9.60 -2.77 -0.58
N ILE A 16 -9.56 -3.66 -1.57
CA ILE A 16 -8.48 -4.61 -1.81
C ILE A 16 -8.03 -4.48 -3.27
N HIS A 17 -6.73 -4.61 -3.53
CA HIS A 17 -6.18 -4.78 -4.87
C HIS A 17 -5.37 -6.08 -5.02
N GLY A 18 -5.47 -6.68 -6.20
CA GLY A 18 -4.68 -7.84 -6.65
C GLY A 18 -3.51 -7.47 -7.58
N GLY A 19 -3.27 -6.16 -7.77
CA GLY A 19 -2.18 -5.64 -8.58
C GLY A 19 -2.63 -4.86 -9.82
N ALA A 20 -1.75 -4.00 -10.31
CA ALA A 20 -1.93 -3.17 -11.49
C ALA A 20 -0.85 -3.42 -12.54
N GLY A 21 -1.14 -3.02 -13.78
CA GLY A 21 -0.17 -3.05 -14.87
C GLY A 21 -0.82 -3.03 -16.25
N ASN A 22 -0.06 -3.42 -17.27
CA ASN A 22 -0.55 -3.58 -18.63
C ASN A 22 -1.47 -4.81 -18.78
N ILE A 23 -2.62 -4.76 -18.11
CA ILE A 23 -3.73 -5.71 -18.22
C ILE A 23 -4.67 -5.15 -19.28
N THR A 24 -4.94 -5.92 -20.31
CA THR A 24 -5.82 -5.55 -21.42
C THR A 24 -6.89 -6.63 -21.59
N ARG A 25 -7.99 -6.31 -22.27
CA ARG A 25 -9.01 -7.33 -22.57
C ARG A 25 -8.50 -8.41 -23.53
N SER A 26 -7.45 -8.11 -24.33
CA SER A 26 -6.81 -9.08 -25.20
C SER A 26 -5.90 -10.05 -24.42
N ASN A 27 -5.19 -9.58 -23.39
CA ASN A 27 -4.27 -10.41 -22.61
C ASN A 27 -4.85 -11.01 -21.31
N LEU A 28 -6.11 -10.70 -20.99
CA LEU A 28 -6.86 -11.30 -19.90
C LEU A 28 -8.08 -12.08 -20.42
N PRO A 29 -7.93 -13.39 -20.72
CA PRO A 29 -9.03 -14.23 -21.16
C PRO A 29 -10.17 -14.30 -20.13
N GLN A 30 -11.39 -14.52 -20.61
CA GLN A 30 -12.59 -14.54 -19.75
C GLN A 30 -12.49 -15.53 -18.59
N GLN A 31 -11.92 -16.72 -18.80
CA GLN A 31 -11.75 -17.71 -17.74
C GLN A 31 -10.81 -17.21 -16.64
N ALA A 32 -9.65 -16.65 -17.00
CA ALA A 32 -8.72 -16.06 -16.05
C ALA A 32 -9.37 -14.87 -15.32
N TYR A 33 -10.10 -14.01 -16.04
CA TYR A 33 -10.88 -12.93 -15.42
C TYR A 33 -11.84 -13.47 -14.34
N GLN A 34 -12.56 -14.56 -14.60
CA GLN A 34 -13.47 -15.16 -13.62
C GLN A 34 -12.72 -15.73 -12.42
N GLN A 35 -11.59 -16.41 -12.62
CA GLN A 35 -10.76 -16.91 -11.51
C GLN A 35 -10.30 -15.77 -10.58
N TYR A 36 -9.74 -14.70 -11.16
CA TYR A 36 -9.32 -13.52 -10.38
C TYR A 36 -10.51 -12.84 -9.69
N ARG A 37 -11.67 -12.79 -10.35
CA ARG A 37 -12.89 -12.22 -9.80
C ARG A 37 -13.40 -13.04 -8.61
N GLU A 38 -13.51 -14.35 -8.75
CA GLU A 38 -13.96 -15.25 -7.69
C GLU A 38 -13.02 -15.18 -6.48
N ALA A 39 -11.71 -15.22 -6.72
CA ALA A 39 -10.71 -15.08 -5.67
C ALA A 39 -10.85 -13.76 -4.91
N LEU A 40 -10.86 -12.62 -5.61
CA LEU A 40 -10.97 -11.30 -4.96
C LEU A 40 -12.29 -11.12 -4.21
N LEU A 41 -13.41 -11.55 -4.79
CA LEU A 41 -14.71 -11.47 -4.14
C LEU A 41 -14.75 -12.35 -2.89
N GLY A 42 -14.22 -13.57 -2.95
CA GLY A 42 -14.15 -14.46 -1.79
C GLY A 42 -13.23 -13.94 -0.68
N ILE A 43 -12.13 -13.28 -1.03
CA ILE A 43 -11.24 -12.63 -0.06
C ILE A 43 -11.94 -11.43 0.59
N LEU A 44 -12.61 -10.59 -0.20
CA LEU A 44 -13.37 -9.45 0.30
C LEU A 44 -14.49 -9.89 1.24
N ASP A 45 -15.22 -10.93 0.89
CA ASP A 45 -16.32 -11.48 1.70
C ASP A 45 -15.82 -11.90 3.09
N LYS A 46 -14.78 -12.74 3.15
CA LYS A 46 -14.14 -13.18 4.41
C LYS A 46 -13.58 -12.01 5.22
N ALA A 47 -12.92 -11.06 4.57
CA ALA A 47 -12.37 -9.89 5.27
C ALA A 47 -13.49 -8.97 5.79
N ASN A 48 -14.58 -8.84 5.05
CA ASN A 48 -15.73 -8.07 5.49
C ASN A 48 -16.48 -8.73 6.66
N ASP A 49 -16.59 -10.05 6.68
CA ASP A 49 -17.14 -10.79 7.82
C ASP A 49 -16.37 -10.49 9.11
N LEU A 50 -15.04 -10.41 9.02
CA LEU A 50 -14.20 -9.98 10.14
C LEU A 50 -14.42 -8.49 10.47
N LEU A 51 -14.55 -7.62 9.46
CA LEU A 51 -14.72 -6.17 9.64
C LEU A 51 -16.01 -5.78 10.35
N ILE A 52 -17.11 -6.50 10.08
CA ILE A 52 -18.41 -6.23 10.70
C ILE A 52 -18.54 -6.82 12.11
N ALA A 53 -17.58 -7.64 12.54
CA ALA A 53 -17.56 -8.19 13.88
C ALA A 53 -17.38 -7.06 14.94
N PRO A 54 -18.07 -7.15 16.10
CA PRO A 54 -17.90 -6.15 17.15
C PRO A 54 -16.44 -6.03 17.62
N GLY A 55 -15.90 -4.82 17.59
CA GLY A 55 -14.53 -4.55 18.05
C GLY A 55 -13.43 -4.92 17.06
N ALA A 56 -13.76 -5.24 15.80
CA ALA A 56 -12.77 -5.49 14.76
C ALA A 56 -11.81 -4.30 14.60
N ALA A 57 -10.51 -4.55 14.70
CA ALA A 57 -9.49 -3.54 14.48
C ALA A 57 -9.06 -3.51 13.01
N ALA A 58 -8.87 -2.30 12.45
CA ALA A 58 -8.50 -2.14 11.04
C ALA A 58 -7.24 -2.92 10.65
N ILE A 59 -6.25 -3.03 11.55
CA ILE A 59 -5.02 -3.79 11.32
C ILE A 59 -5.27 -5.29 11.18
N ASP A 60 -6.16 -5.86 11.99
CA ASP A 60 -6.46 -7.29 11.94
C ASP A 60 -7.15 -7.64 10.62
N VAL A 61 -8.10 -6.81 10.19
CA VAL A 61 -8.81 -6.99 8.92
C VAL A 61 -7.88 -6.81 7.72
N ALA A 62 -7.08 -5.74 7.69
CA ALA A 62 -6.18 -5.46 6.57
C ALA A 62 -5.13 -6.55 6.40
N THR A 63 -4.52 -6.99 7.51
CA THR A 63 -3.51 -8.06 7.50
C THR A 63 -4.12 -9.43 7.21
N TYR A 64 -5.35 -9.72 7.66
CA TYR A 64 -6.08 -10.92 7.30
C TYR A 64 -6.39 -10.97 5.79
N ALA A 65 -6.90 -9.89 5.21
CA ALA A 65 -7.17 -9.80 3.78
C ALA A 65 -5.91 -10.03 2.93
N VAL A 66 -4.78 -9.41 3.31
CA VAL A 66 -3.50 -9.61 2.62
C VAL A 66 -2.93 -11.01 2.84
N THR A 67 -3.13 -11.63 4.01
CA THR A 67 -2.74 -13.02 4.26
C THR A 67 -3.49 -13.97 3.32
N LEU A 68 -4.77 -13.71 3.05
CA LEU A 68 -5.54 -14.50 2.08
C LEU A 68 -5.01 -14.31 0.65
N LEU A 69 -4.62 -13.09 0.27
CA LEU A 69 -3.96 -12.81 -1.01
C LEU A 69 -2.59 -13.49 -1.13
N GLU A 70 -1.81 -13.51 -0.05
CA GLU A 70 -0.49 -14.18 0.02
C GLU A 70 -0.58 -15.71 -0.07
N ASN A 71 -1.71 -16.30 0.30
CA ASN A 71 -1.90 -17.75 0.21
C ASN A 71 -2.43 -18.19 -1.16
N ASP A 72 -2.95 -17.26 -1.96
CA ASP A 72 -3.54 -17.54 -3.26
C ASP A 72 -2.49 -17.40 -4.40
N PRO A 73 -2.14 -18.50 -5.09
CA PRO A 73 -1.10 -18.53 -6.12
C PRO A 73 -1.39 -17.66 -7.35
N LEU A 74 -2.60 -17.10 -7.46
CA LEU A 74 -2.97 -16.16 -8.51
C LEU A 74 -2.27 -14.80 -8.37
N PHE A 75 -1.88 -14.40 -7.16
CA PHE A 75 -1.29 -13.09 -6.91
C PHE A 75 0.25 -13.16 -6.80
N ASN A 76 0.94 -12.02 -6.90
CA ASN A 76 2.40 -11.96 -6.73
C ASN A 76 2.73 -11.50 -5.29
N ALA A 77 2.40 -12.34 -4.32
CA ALA A 77 2.75 -12.18 -2.92
C ALA A 77 2.67 -13.55 -2.24
N GLY A 78 3.56 -13.86 -1.29
CA GLY A 78 3.57 -15.17 -0.65
C GLY A 78 3.63 -16.33 -1.65
N HIS A 79 2.73 -17.30 -1.51
CA HIS A 79 2.55 -18.41 -2.45
C HIS A 79 2.18 -17.86 -3.83
N GLY A 80 3.04 -18.08 -4.84
CA GLY A 80 2.88 -17.45 -6.16
C GLY A 80 3.71 -16.18 -6.36
N ALA A 81 4.64 -15.89 -5.45
CA ALA A 81 5.65 -14.85 -5.66
C ALA A 81 6.53 -15.11 -6.89
N VAL A 82 6.97 -14.03 -7.51
CA VAL A 82 7.90 -14.06 -8.65
C VAL A 82 9.33 -14.45 -8.23
N PHE A 83 10.15 -14.82 -9.21
CA PHE A 83 11.54 -15.23 -9.01
C PHE A 83 12.51 -14.07 -9.19
N THR A 84 13.60 -14.09 -8.42
CA THR A 84 14.82 -13.34 -8.71
C THR A 84 15.57 -13.95 -9.89
N ARG A 85 16.65 -13.29 -10.36
CA ARG A 85 17.55 -13.87 -11.37
C ARG A 85 18.29 -15.12 -10.90
N GLU A 86 18.42 -15.30 -9.59
CA GLU A 86 19.08 -16.45 -8.96
C GLU A 86 18.10 -17.59 -8.63
N GLU A 87 16.90 -17.58 -9.22
CA GLU A 87 15.90 -18.65 -9.04
C GLU A 87 15.41 -18.78 -7.58
N THR A 88 15.50 -17.69 -6.81
CA THR A 88 15.02 -17.58 -5.42
C THR A 88 13.80 -16.67 -5.29
N HIS A 89 13.18 -16.64 -4.11
CA HIS A 89 12.09 -15.74 -3.74
C HIS A 89 12.56 -14.77 -2.64
N GLU A 90 12.26 -13.49 -2.81
CA GLU A 90 12.57 -12.45 -1.81
C GLU A 90 11.34 -11.56 -1.63
N LEU A 91 10.61 -11.79 -0.54
CA LEU A 91 9.31 -11.17 -0.30
C LEU A 91 9.43 -9.88 0.50
N GLU A 92 8.47 -8.98 0.30
CA GLU A 92 8.41 -7.68 0.94
C GLU A 92 6.98 -7.40 1.40
N ALA A 93 6.82 -6.84 2.60
CA ALA A 93 5.51 -6.45 3.11
C ALA A 93 5.58 -5.25 4.05
N SER A 94 4.44 -4.58 4.23
CA SER A 94 4.32 -3.42 5.11
C SER A 94 2.93 -3.27 5.70
N VAL A 95 2.89 -2.61 6.85
CA VAL A 95 1.64 -2.23 7.51
C VAL A 95 1.77 -0.83 8.10
N MET A 96 0.71 -0.02 7.99
CA MET A 96 0.63 1.28 8.65
C MET A 96 -0.78 1.53 9.20
N VAL A 97 -0.86 2.13 10.38
CA VAL A 97 -2.08 2.53 11.06
C VAL A 97 -2.05 4.02 11.33
N SER A 98 -3.19 4.69 11.26
CA SER A 98 -3.24 6.14 11.46
C SER A 98 -2.97 6.58 12.90
N LYS A 99 -3.36 5.75 13.88
CA LYS A 99 -3.25 6.01 15.33
C LYS A 99 -3.15 4.71 16.14
N GLY A 100 -2.87 4.85 17.43
CA GLY A 100 -2.92 3.77 18.42
C GLY A 100 -1.61 3.01 18.67
N TYR A 101 -0.58 3.22 17.84
CA TYR A 101 0.72 2.55 17.95
C TYR A 101 1.86 3.57 17.92
N ARG A 102 2.94 3.33 18.68
CA ARG A 102 4.14 4.21 18.76
C ARG A 102 4.80 4.41 17.40
N LYS A 103 5.04 3.30 16.68
CA LYS A 103 5.72 3.31 15.38
C LYS A 103 4.82 3.78 14.24
N ARG A 104 3.53 3.50 14.35
CA ARG A 104 2.47 3.66 13.33
C ARG A 104 2.68 2.92 12.01
N GLY A 105 3.91 2.67 11.55
CA GLY A 105 4.17 1.91 10.33
C GLY A 105 5.48 1.14 10.37
N VAL A 106 5.50 0.01 9.69
CA VAL A 106 6.68 -0.84 9.54
C VAL A 106 6.76 -1.48 8.15
N GLY A 107 7.97 -1.89 7.77
CA GLY A 107 8.23 -2.67 6.56
C GLY A 107 9.24 -3.79 6.79
N VAL A 108 9.00 -4.94 6.17
CA VAL A 108 9.91 -6.09 6.17
C VAL A 108 10.34 -6.41 4.75
N MET A 109 11.62 -6.67 4.56
CA MET A 109 12.26 -6.76 3.25
C MET A 109 13.03 -8.07 3.12
N LYS A 110 13.14 -8.60 1.90
CA LYS A 110 13.91 -9.82 1.60
C LYS A 110 13.59 -10.98 2.54
N VAL A 111 12.31 -11.14 2.87
CA VAL A 111 11.80 -12.26 3.67
C VAL A 111 11.82 -13.50 2.80
N THR A 112 12.35 -14.61 3.32
CA THR A 112 12.54 -15.83 2.52
C THR A 112 11.89 -17.07 3.10
N ARG A 113 11.44 -17.02 4.36
CA ARG A 113 10.90 -18.22 5.06
C ARG A 113 9.59 -18.00 5.80
N ALA A 114 9.22 -16.77 6.16
CA ALA A 114 7.90 -16.53 6.75
C ALA A 114 6.82 -16.76 5.68
N LYS A 115 5.88 -17.69 5.93
CA LYS A 115 4.81 -18.03 4.97
C LYS A 115 3.99 -16.83 4.54
N SER A 116 3.71 -15.95 5.50
CA SER A 116 2.94 -14.72 5.31
C SER A 116 3.74 -13.50 5.80
N PRO A 117 4.53 -12.86 4.91
CA PRO A 117 5.29 -11.66 5.24
C PRO A 117 4.46 -10.55 5.89
N ILE A 118 3.18 -10.41 5.54
CA ILE A 118 2.33 -9.39 6.16
C ILE A 118 2.09 -9.64 7.66
N LEU A 119 2.02 -10.89 8.09
CA LEU A 119 1.88 -11.22 9.51
C LEU A 119 3.17 -10.93 10.27
N LEU A 120 4.33 -11.08 9.63
CA LEU A 120 5.59 -10.64 10.20
C LEU A 120 5.63 -9.11 10.38
N ALA A 121 5.18 -8.34 9.37
CA ALA A 121 5.05 -6.90 9.48
C ALA A 121 4.08 -6.50 10.61
N LYS A 122 2.95 -7.19 10.74
CA LYS A 122 1.99 -6.99 11.84
C LYS A 122 2.64 -7.21 13.21
N GLU A 123 3.31 -8.35 13.41
CA GLU A 123 3.99 -8.66 14.68
C GLU A 123 5.06 -7.63 15.02
N MET A 124 5.83 -7.18 14.02
CA MET A 124 6.86 -6.16 14.21
C MET A 124 6.28 -4.81 14.67
N LEU A 125 5.09 -4.44 14.18
CA LEU A 125 4.37 -3.24 14.63
C LEU A 125 3.87 -3.43 16.07
N VAL A 126 3.14 -4.52 16.33
CA VAL A 126 2.49 -4.80 17.62
C VAL A 126 3.51 -4.95 18.75
N ARG A 127 4.57 -5.72 18.53
CA ARG A 127 5.64 -5.92 19.53
C ARG A 127 6.42 -4.65 19.78
N GLY A 128 6.49 -3.78 18.78
CA GLY A 128 7.15 -2.48 18.85
C GLY A 128 6.61 -1.51 19.89
N GLU A 129 5.48 -1.83 20.54
CA GLU A 129 4.97 -1.08 21.68
C GLU A 129 5.83 -1.30 22.95
N ALA A 130 6.40 -2.49 23.11
CA ALA A 130 7.38 -2.80 24.15
C ALA A 130 8.77 -2.27 23.78
N ASP A 131 9.57 -1.89 24.79
CA ASP A 131 10.86 -1.23 24.56
C ASP A 131 11.89 -2.11 23.84
N ASP A 132 11.86 -3.43 24.06
CA ASP A 132 12.73 -4.39 23.37
C ASP A 132 12.18 -4.84 22.00
N GLY A 133 10.93 -4.53 21.69
CA GLY A 133 10.26 -4.91 20.46
C GLY A 133 10.21 -6.43 20.21
N GLY A 134 10.31 -7.27 21.24
CA GLY A 134 10.51 -8.71 21.07
C GLY A 134 11.81 -9.06 20.33
N GLY A 135 12.87 -8.27 20.52
CA GLY A 135 14.15 -8.39 19.84
C GLY A 135 14.29 -7.54 18.57
N ALA A 136 13.20 -6.91 18.09
CA ALA A 136 13.23 -5.97 16.97
C ALA A 136 13.48 -4.51 17.40
N GLY A 137 13.43 -4.21 18.70
CA GLY A 137 13.58 -2.85 19.22
C GLY A 137 12.57 -1.85 18.63
N PRO A 138 12.88 -0.54 18.66
CA PRO A 138 12.02 0.51 18.13
C PRO A 138 12.08 0.63 16.58
N HIS A 139 12.73 -0.30 15.88
CA HIS A 139 12.95 -0.20 14.44
C HIS A 139 11.64 -0.29 13.64
N VAL A 140 11.58 0.45 12.54
CA VAL A 140 10.44 0.50 11.62
C VAL A 140 10.69 -0.30 10.34
N GLN A 141 11.94 -0.62 10.00
CA GLN A 141 12.26 -1.45 8.85
C GLN A 141 13.34 -2.47 9.20
N LEU A 142 13.16 -3.70 8.74
CA LEU A 142 14.11 -4.82 8.89
C LEU A 142 14.22 -5.60 7.58
N GLU A 143 15.36 -6.26 7.36
CA GLU A 143 15.61 -7.02 6.14
C GLU A 143 16.23 -8.41 6.39
N GLY A 144 15.97 -9.31 5.44
CA GLY A 144 16.72 -10.55 5.25
C GLY A 144 16.61 -11.52 6.42
N LYS A 145 17.75 -12.13 6.77
CA LYS A 145 17.85 -13.17 7.81
C LYS A 145 17.32 -12.72 9.18
N THR A 146 17.39 -11.43 9.48
CA THR A 146 16.83 -10.88 10.73
C THR A 146 15.31 -11.05 10.77
N CYS A 147 14.63 -10.80 9.65
CA CYS A 147 13.18 -11.01 9.52
C CYS A 147 12.81 -12.47 9.74
N ASP A 148 13.47 -13.40 9.04
CA ASP A 148 13.17 -14.83 9.14
C ASP A 148 13.44 -15.38 10.55
N ARG A 149 14.54 -14.95 11.19
CA ARG A 149 14.86 -15.32 12.58
C ARG A 149 13.79 -14.81 13.57
N LEU A 150 13.35 -13.56 13.43
CA LEU A 150 12.32 -13.00 14.30
C LEU A 150 10.97 -13.67 14.07
N ALA A 151 10.62 -13.97 12.82
CA ALA A 151 9.41 -14.73 12.50
C ALA A 151 9.36 -16.06 13.24
N GLU A 152 10.47 -16.80 13.22
CA GLU A 152 10.61 -18.08 13.93
C GLU A 152 10.50 -17.90 15.45
N GLN A 153 11.20 -16.91 16.02
CA GLN A 153 11.14 -16.60 17.45
C GLN A 153 9.76 -16.15 17.93
N TRP A 154 8.99 -15.49 17.07
CA TRP A 154 7.64 -15.02 17.37
C TRP A 154 6.56 -16.07 17.12
N GLY A 155 6.93 -17.27 16.65
CA GLY A 155 6.02 -18.38 16.44
C GLY A 155 5.16 -18.24 15.18
N LEU A 156 5.61 -17.46 14.20
CA LEU A 156 4.97 -17.42 12.88
C LEU A 156 5.25 -18.70 12.10
N GLU A 157 4.35 -19.06 11.17
CA GLU A 157 4.53 -20.23 10.33
C GLU A 157 5.73 -20.02 9.38
N ILE A 158 6.73 -20.88 9.53
CA ILE A 158 7.94 -20.90 8.70
C ILE A 158 7.82 -22.03 7.68
N VAL A 159 8.09 -21.71 6.42
CA VAL A 159 8.03 -22.65 5.29
C VAL A 159 9.39 -22.79 4.63
N ASP A 160 9.57 -23.90 3.91
CA ASP A 160 10.65 -24.04 2.95
C ASP A 160 10.41 -23.08 1.75
N PRO A 161 11.46 -22.48 1.15
CA PRO A 161 11.29 -21.58 0.00
C PRO A 161 10.52 -22.17 -1.18
N SER A 162 10.51 -23.50 -1.33
CA SER A 162 9.73 -24.21 -2.34
C SER A 162 8.22 -24.00 -2.21
N TYR A 163 7.70 -23.61 -1.04
CA TYR A 163 6.30 -23.23 -0.85
C TYR A 163 5.88 -22.05 -1.75
N PHE A 164 6.78 -21.10 -2.02
CA PHE A 164 6.45 -19.92 -2.81
C PHE A 164 6.42 -20.20 -4.33
N TRP A 165 6.98 -21.35 -4.74
CA TRP A 165 7.12 -21.74 -6.12
C TRP A 165 5.76 -22.10 -6.74
N THR A 166 5.52 -21.63 -7.96
CA THR A 166 4.44 -22.12 -8.81
C THR A 166 4.94 -22.31 -10.23
N ARG A 167 4.37 -23.28 -10.95
CA ARG A 167 4.69 -23.54 -12.35
C ARG A 167 4.57 -22.27 -13.20
N ARG A 168 3.47 -21.54 -13.04
CA ARG A 168 3.19 -20.31 -13.78
C ARG A 168 4.30 -19.27 -13.63
N ARG A 169 4.75 -19.01 -12.39
CA ARG A 169 5.81 -18.04 -12.10
C ARG A 169 7.19 -18.53 -12.57
N TRP A 170 7.41 -19.84 -12.55
CA TRP A 170 8.64 -20.44 -13.08
C TRP A 170 8.76 -20.27 -14.60
N GLU A 171 7.67 -20.57 -15.33
CA GLU A 171 7.62 -20.38 -16.78
C GLU A 171 7.78 -18.89 -17.14
N GLU A 172 7.15 -18.00 -16.36
CA GLU A 172 7.32 -16.55 -16.45
C GLU A 172 8.80 -16.12 -16.31
N HIS A 173 9.48 -16.62 -15.27
CA HIS A 173 10.90 -16.38 -15.00
C HIS A 173 11.81 -16.81 -16.16
N ARG A 174 11.65 -18.06 -16.63
CA ARG A 174 12.44 -18.64 -17.73
C ARG A 174 12.25 -17.85 -19.02
N ARG A 175 11.01 -17.52 -19.36
CA ARG A 175 10.67 -16.72 -20.53
C ARG A 175 11.27 -15.32 -20.47
N GLY A 176 11.22 -14.67 -19.30
CA GLY A 176 11.83 -13.35 -19.11
C GLY A 176 13.36 -13.33 -19.23
N LEU A 177 14.02 -14.48 -19.17
CA LEU A 177 15.45 -14.64 -19.43
C LEU A 177 15.76 -15.16 -20.85
N SER A 178 14.75 -15.28 -21.71
CA SER A 178 14.86 -15.88 -23.04
C SER A 178 15.44 -17.31 -23.03
N LYS A 179 15.20 -18.07 -21.95
CA LYS A 179 15.62 -19.47 -21.83
C LYS A 179 14.53 -20.39 -22.38
N SER A 180 14.93 -21.47 -23.06
CA SER A 180 14.01 -22.52 -23.52
C SER A 180 13.40 -23.28 -22.34
N TYR A 181 12.28 -23.97 -22.58
CA TYR A 181 11.72 -24.91 -21.61
C TYR A 181 12.76 -25.98 -21.25
N ASP A 182 12.96 -26.18 -19.96
CA ASP A 182 13.86 -27.19 -19.40
C ASP A 182 13.06 -28.12 -18.49
N HIS A 183 12.83 -29.34 -18.99
CA HIS A 183 11.99 -30.33 -18.32
C HIS A 183 12.64 -30.84 -17.03
N GLU A 184 13.95 -31.03 -17.00
CA GLU A 184 14.65 -31.59 -15.84
C GLU A 184 14.61 -30.63 -14.65
N THR A 185 14.92 -29.36 -14.89
CA THR A 185 14.82 -28.32 -13.86
C THR A 185 13.37 -28.12 -13.40
N TYR A 186 12.40 -28.12 -14.32
CA TYR A 186 10.98 -28.06 -13.95
C TYR A 186 10.57 -29.21 -13.03
N VAL A 187 10.92 -30.46 -13.38
CA VAL A 187 10.59 -31.64 -12.56
C VAL A 187 11.26 -31.57 -11.20
N LYS A 188 12.51 -31.09 -11.12
CA LYS A 188 13.22 -30.88 -9.85
C LYS A 188 12.47 -29.90 -8.94
N HIS A 189 12.21 -28.68 -9.41
CA HIS A 189 11.51 -27.67 -8.61
C HIS A 189 10.09 -28.10 -8.23
N LYS A 190 9.37 -28.78 -9.13
CA LYS A 190 8.05 -29.34 -8.85
C LYS A 190 8.10 -30.37 -7.71
N ARG A 191 9.09 -31.25 -7.71
CA ARG A 191 9.29 -32.25 -6.63
C ARG A 191 9.61 -31.59 -5.30
N GLU A 192 10.46 -30.57 -5.31
CA GLU A 192 10.77 -29.79 -4.11
C GLU A 192 9.52 -29.11 -3.56
N ALA A 193 8.71 -28.46 -4.41
CA ALA A 193 7.48 -27.77 -4.01
C ALA A 193 6.35 -28.72 -3.54
N ALA A 194 6.26 -29.94 -4.08
CA ALA A 194 5.26 -30.92 -3.66
C ALA A 194 5.57 -31.59 -2.31
N GLY A 195 6.77 -31.36 -1.74
CA GLY A 195 7.34 -32.22 -0.71
C GLY A 195 7.62 -33.63 -1.25
N GLU A 196 8.39 -34.45 -0.53
CA GLU A 196 8.75 -35.82 -0.96
C GLU A 196 7.55 -36.81 -0.98
N CYS A 197 6.40 -36.43 -1.53
CA CYS A 197 5.30 -37.34 -1.79
C CYS A 197 5.51 -38.00 -3.16
N GLN A 198 5.89 -39.29 -3.17
CA GLN A 198 5.91 -40.12 -4.37
C GLN A 198 4.48 -40.35 -4.85
N THR A 199 3.94 -39.42 -5.64
CA THR A 199 2.70 -39.66 -6.38
C THR A 199 2.99 -40.57 -7.58
N SER A 200 2.07 -41.48 -7.89
CA SER A 200 2.26 -42.47 -8.96
C SER A 200 2.24 -41.81 -10.33
N MET A 201 3.05 -42.32 -11.29
CA MET A 201 3.17 -41.80 -12.66
C MET A 201 1.82 -41.70 -13.43
N LEU A 202 0.79 -42.43 -12.98
CA LEU A 202 -0.56 -42.40 -13.54
C LEU A 202 -1.43 -41.27 -12.95
N GLU A 203 -1.29 -40.95 -11.66
CA GLU A 203 -1.89 -39.75 -11.06
C GLU A 203 -1.21 -38.45 -11.55
N GLU A 204 0.08 -38.54 -11.90
CA GLU A 204 0.86 -37.44 -12.48
C GLU A 204 0.31 -36.98 -13.84
N ILE A 205 -0.22 -37.89 -14.67
CA ILE A 205 -0.83 -37.56 -15.97
C ILE A 205 -2.23 -36.96 -15.80
N SER A 206 -3.02 -37.45 -14.84
CA SER A 206 -4.36 -36.89 -14.59
C SER A 206 -4.32 -35.49 -13.97
N CYS A 207 -3.36 -35.24 -13.08
CA CYS A 207 -3.18 -33.93 -12.42
C CYS A 207 -2.47 -32.91 -13.35
N ALA A 208 -1.55 -33.37 -14.20
CA ALA A 208 -1.01 -32.54 -15.27
C ALA A 208 -2.11 -32.10 -16.25
N ASN A 209 -3.04 -32.99 -16.63
CA ASN A 209 -4.12 -32.66 -17.56
C ASN A 209 -5.25 -31.81 -16.94
N SER A 210 -5.46 -31.83 -15.61
CA SER A 210 -6.48 -30.98 -14.97
C SER A 210 -6.05 -29.52 -14.86
N TYR A 211 -4.74 -29.24 -14.84
CA TYR A 211 -4.19 -27.87 -14.77
C TYR A 211 -3.53 -27.41 -16.08
N ALA A 212 -3.20 -28.29 -17.03
CA ALA A 212 -2.51 -27.91 -18.27
C ALA A 212 -3.40 -27.46 -19.44
N SER A 213 -4.74 -27.47 -19.32
CA SER A 213 -5.61 -27.17 -20.46
C SER A 213 -6.19 -25.76 -20.51
N ASN A 214 -6.02 -24.92 -19.47
CA ASN A 214 -6.78 -23.67 -19.34
C ASN A 214 -5.97 -22.44 -18.87
N ASP A 215 -4.64 -22.55 -18.77
CA ASP A 215 -3.82 -21.38 -18.48
C ASP A 215 -3.73 -20.48 -19.73
N PRO A 216 -3.89 -19.14 -19.60
CA PRO A 216 -3.78 -18.22 -20.73
C PRO A 216 -2.47 -18.43 -21.49
N ILE A 217 -2.57 -18.87 -22.76
CA ILE A 217 -1.44 -18.87 -23.68
C ILE A 217 -1.12 -17.41 -23.98
N TRP A 218 -0.05 -16.92 -23.35
CA TRP A 218 0.42 -15.56 -23.48
C TRP A 218 1.57 -15.49 -24.49
N ASP A 219 1.45 -14.58 -25.47
CA ASP A 219 2.19 -14.57 -26.75
C ASP A 219 3.56 -13.85 -26.71
N GLY A 220 4.10 -13.57 -25.53
CA GLY A 220 5.50 -13.17 -25.41
C GLY A 220 5.78 -11.68 -25.62
N LYS A 221 4.79 -10.85 -25.98
CA LYS A 221 5.04 -9.44 -26.35
C LYS A 221 4.44 -8.39 -25.42
N GLU A 222 3.49 -8.75 -24.56
CA GLU A 222 2.75 -7.77 -23.75
C GLU A 222 2.71 -8.12 -22.26
N TYR A 223 3.79 -7.74 -21.57
CA TYR A 223 3.90 -7.49 -20.12
C TYR A 223 3.61 -8.60 -19.05
N LEU A 224 4.35 -8.49 -17.94
CA LEU A 224 4.32 -9.32 -16.73
C LEU A 224 3.55 -8.58 -15.63
N PRO A 225 2.50 -9.14 -14.99
CA PRO A 225 1.78 -8.42 -13.94
C PRO A 225 2.74 -8.00 -12.81
N GLN A 226 2.90 -6.68 -12.59
CA GLN A 226 3.67 -6.05 -11.49
C GLN A 226 2.97 -6.24 -10.13
N GLY A 227 2.37 -7.42 -9.90
CA GLY A 227 1.20 -7.62 -9.06
C GLY A 227 1.44 -7.64 -7.55
N THR A 228 1.88 -6.52 -6.98
CA THR A 228 1.74 -6.24 -5.54
C THR A 228 0.27 -6.34 -5.13
N VAL A 229 0.00 -6.90 -3.96
CA VAL A 229 -1.33 -6.97 -3.36
C VAL A 229 -1.43 -6.02 -2.18
N GLY A 230 -2.65 -5.61 -1.84
CA GLY A 230 -2.84 -4.76 -0.67
C GLY A 230 -4.29 -4.52 -0.30
N CYS A 231 -4.49 -4.08 0.93
CA CYS A 231 -5.79 -3.81 1.53
C CYS A 231 -5.74 -2.51 2.33
N VAL A 232 -6.79 -1.71 2.21
CA VAL A 232 -7.01 -0.52 3.04
C VAL A 232 -8.34 -0.69 3.76
N VAL A 233 -8.32 -0.50 5.07
CA VAL A 233 -9.47 -0.70 5.96
C VAL A 233 -9.67 0.51 6.85
N LEU A 234 -10.92 0.93 7.00
CA LEU A 234 -11.40 1.85 8.02
C LEU A 234 -12.34 1.09 8.94
N ASP A 235 -12.01 1.02 10.24
CA ASP A 235 -12.85 0.34 11.23
C ASP A 235 -13.90 1.28 11.86
N SER A 236 -14.75 0.70 12.72
CA SER A 236 -15.84 1.42 13.37
C SER A 236 -15.38 2.48 14.38
N THR A 237 -14.11 2.43 14.81
CA THR A 237 -13.50 3.40 15.72
C THR A 237 -12.94 4.61 14.98
N GLY A 238 -12.98 4.60 13.65
CA GLY A 238 -12.34 5.61 12.82
C GLY A 238 -10.83 5.44 12.72
N THR A 239 -10.28 4.26 13.05
CA THR A 239 -8.87 3.95 12.77
C THR A 239 -8.78 3.42 11.34
N ILE A 240 -7.82 3.95 10.58
CA ILE A 240 -7.57 3.52 9.20
C ILE A 240 -6.22 2.82 9.13
N CYS A 241 -6.15 1.71 8.40
CA CYS A 241 -4.97 0.89 8.23
C CYS A 241 -4.75 0.53 6.76
N VAL A 242 -3.49 0.44 6.35
CA VAL A 242 -3.06 -0.17 5.11
C VAL A 242 -2.14 -1.36 5.39
N ALA A 243 -2.29 -2.41 4.59
CA ALA A 243 -1.40 -3.55 4.50
C ALA A 243 -1.04 -3.80 3.02
N THR A 244 0.23 -4.02 2.70
CA THR A 244 0.72 -4.23 1.32
C THR A 244 1.77 -5.33 1.30
N SER A 245 1.75 -6.21 0.31
CA SER A 245 2.71 -7.33 0.18
C SER A 245 3.05 -7.64 -1.28
N THR A 246 4.27 -8.11 -1.54
CA THR A 246 4.75 -8.42 -2.89
C THR A 246 5.88 -9.46 -2.92
N GLY A 247 5.98 -10.21 -4.01
CA GLY A 247 7.19 -10.95 -4.38
C GLY A 247 8.25 -10.09 -5.11
N GLY A 248 7.91 -8.83 -5.43
CA GLY A 248 8.75 -7.91 -6.18
C GLY A 248 8.54 -8.03 -7.70
N LEU A 249 9.61 -7.87 -8.47
CA LEU A 249 9.60 -7.95 -9.92
C LEU A 249 10.21 -9.26 -10.40
N THR A 250 9.59 -9.88 -11.41
CA THR A 250 10.17 -11.05 -12.08
C THR A 250 11.55 -10.72 -12.61
N ASN A 251 12.52 -11.59 -12.35
CA ASN A 251 13.92 -11.42 -12.72
C ASN A 251 14.57 -10.18 -12.09
N LYS A 252 14.07 -9.73 -10.92
CA LYS A 252 14.79 -8.75 -10.11
C LYS A 252 16.18 -9.30 -9.73
N LEU A 253 17.15 -8.40 -9.63
CA LEU A 253 18.41 -8.74 -8.98
C LEU A 253 18.11 -9.09 -7.52
N PRO A 254 18.71 -10.15 -6.97
CA PRO A 254 18.65 -10.43 -5.54
C PRO A 254 19.08 -9.19 -4.74
N GLY A 255 18.33 -8.89 -3.69
CA GLY A 255 18.51 -7.70 -2.89
C GLY A 255 17.82 -6.44 -3.42
N ARG A 256 17.16 -6.46 -4.58
CA ARG A 256 16.31 -5.34 -5.01
C ARG A 256 15.10 -5.23 -4.09
N ILE A 257 14.93 -4.04 -3.53
CA ILE A 257 13.80 -3.66 -2.65
C ILE A 257 12.91 -2.67 -3.40
N GLY A 258 11.60 -2.90 -3.40
CA GLY A 258 10.62 -2.05 -4.04
C GLY A 258 10.01 -0.97 -3.15
N ASP A 259 8.89 -0.44 -3.62
CA ASP A 259 8.06 0.54 -2.94
C ASP A 259 7.24 -0.05 -1.80
N THR A 260 6.84 -1.32 -1.91
CA THR A 260 5.95 -2.02 -0.98
C THR A 260 6.39 -1.94 0.50
N PRO A 261 7.66 -2.24 0.86
CA PRO A 261 8.12 -2.15 2.23
C PRO A 261 8.66 -0.74 2.60
N THR A 262 8.68 0.19 1.64
CA THR A 262 9.29 1.51 1.79
C THR A 262 8.24 2.54 2.21
N ILE A 263 8.37 3.03 3.44
CA ILE A 263 7.44 3.99 4.04
C ILE A 263 7.28 5.22 3.13
N GLY A 264 6.03 5.50 2.76
CA GLY A 264 5.66 6.65 1.93
C GLY A 264 5.69 6.40 0.42
N ALA A 265 6.37 5.34 -0.05
CA ALA A 265 6.39 5.01 -1.46
C ALA A 265 5.14 4.20 -1.84
N GLY A 266 5.12 2.91 -1.48
CA GLY A 266 4.05 1.99 -1.84
C GLY A 266 2.86 2.00 -0.88
N PHE A 267 3.02 2.52 0.32
CA PHE A 267 1.96 2.56 1.33
C PHE A 267 2.06 3.78 2.22
N TRP A 268 0.91 4.22 2.74
CA TRP A 268 0.84 5.29 3.73
C TRP A 268 -0.48 5.24 4.51
N ALA A 269 -0.46 5.56 5.80
CA ALA A 269 -1.65 5.86 6.59
C ALA A 269 -1.35 6.98 7.59
N GLU A 270 -2.23 7.97 7.70
CA GLU A 270 -2.09 9.05 8.68
C GLU A 270 -3.45 9.64 9.09
N GLU A 271 -3.48 10.27 10.26
CA GLU A 271 -4.62 11.07 10.76
C GLU A 271 -4.13 12.45 11.18
N TRP A 272 -4.93 13.48 10.92
CA TRP A 272 -4.68 14.84 11.37
C TRP A 272 -5.99 15.57 11.67
N GLN A 273 -5.88 16.65 12.45
CA GLN A 273 -6.99 17.59 12.64
C GLN A 273 -6.94 18.67 11.56
N PRO A 274 -8.01 18.89 10.78
CA PRO A 274 -8.08 20.01 9.85
C PRO A 274 -7.95 21.35 10.59
N HIS A 275 -6.92 22.14 10.26
CA HIS A 275 -6.74 23.49 10.79
C HIS A 275 -7.38 24.50 9.84
N GLN A 276 -8.38 25.25 10.31
CA GLN A 276 -8.86 26.44 9.60
C GLN A 276 -7.99 27.62 10.00
N TYR A 277 -7.09 28.04 9.12
CA TYR A 277 -6.35 29.29 9.31
C TYR A 277 -7.25 30.45 8.88
N THR A 278 -7.99 31.03 9.82
CA THR A 278 -8.53 32.38 9.62
C THR A 278 -7.35 33.35 9.67
N ALA A 279 -6.90 33.83 8.52
CA ALA A 279 -6.02 34.97 8.48
C ALA A 279 -6.81 36.17 9.02
N ALA A 280 -6.69 36.44 10.33
CA ALA A 280 -7.00 37.76 10.82
C ALA A 280 -6.10 38.71 10.02
N ARG A 281 -6.69 39.56 9.19
CA ARG A 281 -5.98 40.72 8.66
C ARG A 281 -5.57 41.53 9.88
N ALA A 282 -4.34 41.35 10.35
CA ALA A 282 -3.73 42.25 11.31
C ALA A 282 -3.49 43.58 10.58
N SER A 283 -4.53 44.39 10.44
CA SER A 283 -4.38 45.83 10.27
C SER A 283 -4.10 46.43 11.65
N VAL A 284 -2.97 46.06 12.25
CA VAL A 284 -2.41 46.79 13.38
C VAL A 284 -0.99 47.13 12.96
N PRO A 285 -0.67 48.40 12.69
CA PRO A 285 0.72 48.78 12.50
C PRO A 285 1.41 48.48 13.82
N ALA A 286 2.32 47.50 13.83
CA ALA A 286 3.24 47.34 14.94
C ALA A 286 3.99 48.66 15.08
N SER A 287 3.72 49.43 16.14
CA SER A 287 4.48 50.64 16.44
C SER A 287 5.86 50.20 16.89
N ILE A 288 6.77 50.03 15.93
CA ILE A 288 8.19 49.86 16.22
C ILE A 288 8.67 51.21 16.74
N SER A 289 9.21 51.25 17.96
CA SER A 289 9.80 52.48 18.47
C SER A 289 10.92 52.92 17.52
N PRO A 290 11.11 54.23 17.25
CA PRO A 290 12.16 54.72 16.36
C PRO A 290 13.56 54.22 16.74
N LEU A 291 13.76 53.94 18.03
CA LEU A 291 15.02 53.45 18.59
C LEU A 291 15.28 51.98 18.23
N ALA A 292 14.23 51.15 18.22
CA ALA A 292 14.34 49.75 17.79
C ALA A 292 14.55 49.63 16.28
N ALA A 293 13.93 50.51 15.48
CA ALA A 293 14.18 50.60 14.05
C ALA A 293 15.64 51.01 13.74
N PHE A 294 16.18 52.00 14.45
CA PHE A 294 17.57 52.44 14.28
C PHE A 294 18.59 51.35 14.67
N VAL A 295 18.36 50.62 15.77
CA VAL A 295 19.24 49.51 16.18
C VAL A 295 19.21 48.37 15.16
N HIS A 296 18.03 48.07 14.60
CA HIS A 296 17.89 47.06 13.55
C HIS A 296 18.67 47.43 12.27
N ASP A 297 18.60 48.70 11.85
CA ASP A 297 19.21 49.16 10.60
C ASP A 297 20.72 49.42 10.73
N CYS A 298 21.20 49.84 11.90
CA CYS A 298 22.62 50.20 12.08
C CYS A 298 23.45 49.13 12.78
N LEU A 299 22.84 48.21 13.53
CA LEU A 299 23.55 47.20 14.34
C LEU A 299 22.81 45.84 14.27
N PRO A 300 22.81 45.17 13.09
CA PRO A 300 22.02 43.96 12.85
C PRO A 300 22.38 42.79 13.76
N SER A 301 23.59 42.77 14.32
CA SER A 301 24.02 41.77 15.30
C SER A 301 23.37 41.90 16.67
N LEU A 302 22.83 43.09 17.01
CA LEU A 302 22.13 43.34 18.28
C LEU A 302 20.60 43.19 18.14
N ALA A 303 20.08 43.15 16.92
CA ALA A 303 18.65 42.99 16.64
C ALA A 303 18.08 41.68 17.21
N SER A 304 18.90 40.63 17.32
CA SER A 304 18.54 39.34 17.90
C SER A 304 18.29 39.37 19.42
N TYR A 305 18.71 40.43 20.12
CA TYR A 305 18.47 40.63 21.54
C TYR A 305 17.25 41.51 21.83
N LEU A 306 16.61 42.07 20.80
CA LEU A 306 15.37 42.82 20.96
C LEU A 306 14.21 41.82 21.11
N THR A 307 13.40 42.00 22.15
CA THR A 307 12.15 41.26 22.33
C THR A 307 11.24 41.51 21.12
N PRO A 308 10.81 40.47 20.39
CA PRO A 308 9.83 40.66 19.33
C PRO A 308 8.57 41.30 19.92
N PRO A 309 7.88 42.18 19.17
CA PRO A 309 6.66 42.80 19.65
C PRO A 309 5.68 41.71 20.09
N GLU A 310 5.09 41.86 21.28
CA GLU A 310 4.02 40.99 21.75
C GLU A 310 2.85 41.12 20.76
N CYS A 311 2.76 40.18 19.84
CA CYS A 311 1.52 39.95 19.12
C CYS A 311 0.55 39.42 20.17
N SER A 312 -0.46 40.22 20.53
CA SER A 312 -1.59 39.74 21.33
C SER A 312 -2.05 38.44 20.70
N ARG A 313 -1.98 37.34 21.46
CA ARG A 313 -2.47 36.03 21.04
C ARG A 313 -3.95 36.18 20.72
N ASP A 314 -4.25 36.46 19.45
CA ASP A 314 -5.62 36.50 18.96
C ASP A 314 -6.24 35.13 19.23
N GLN A 315 -7.46 35.18 19.78
CA GLN A 315 -8.30 34.03 20.05
C GLN A 315 -8.53 33.30 18.73
N THR A 316 -7.72 32.27 18.50
CA THR A 316 -8.01 31.28 17.45
C THR A 316 -9.30 30.59 17.85
N VAL A 317 -10.41 30.98 17.22
CA VAL A 317 -11.65 30.23 17.29
C VAL A 317 -11.38 28.92 16.55
N THR A 318 -10.91 27.93 17.29
CA THR A 318 -10.73 26.56 16.82
C THR A 318 -12.13 25.96 16.69
N VAL A 319 -12.72 26.08 15.50
CA VAL A 319 -13.87 25.24 15.15
C VAL A 319 -13.37 23.80 15.21
N GLN A 320 -13.83 23.03 16.19
CA GLN A 320 -13.51 21.60 16.31
C GLN A 320 -13.98 20.88 15.04
N SER A 321 -13.06 20.63 14.13
CA SER A 321 -13.31 19.81 12.95
C SER A 321 -13.12 18.34 13.31
N SER A 322 -13.96 17.46 12.75
CA SER A 322 -13.76 16.02 12.89
C SER A 322 -12.37 15.63 12.34
N PRO A 323 -11.67 14.67 12.96
CA PRO A 323 -10.38 14.22 12.47
C PRO A 323 -10.51 13.72 11.03
N ARG A 324 -9.52 14.06 10.20
CA ARG A 324 -9.38 13.52 8.84
C ARG A 324 -8.28 12.48 8.85
N ALA A 325 -8.53 11.34 8.21
CA ALA A 325 -7.54 10.28 8.08
C ALA A 325 -7.53 9.72 6.67
N VAL A 326 -6.36 9.34 6.18
CA VAL A 326 -6.20 8.72 4.86
C VAL A 326 -5.30 7.52 4.98
N ALA A 327 -5.54 6.52 4.13
CA ALA A 327 -4.59 5.45 3.90
C ALA A 327 -4.65 4.98 2.45
N MET A 328 -3.53 4.49 1.95
CA MET A 328 -3.35 4.12 0.55
C MET A 328 -2.38 2.96 0.40
N SER A 329 -2.69 2.06 -0.55
CA SER A 329 -1.83 0.97 -1.02
C SER A 329 -1.59 1.12 -2.53
N GLY A 330 -0.32 1.08 -2.92
CA GLY A 330 0.17 1.23 -4.28
C GLY A 330 0.56 -0.10 -4.92
N THR A 331 0.50 -0.13 -6.25
CA THR A 331 0.98 -1.25 -7.08
C THR A 331 1.42 -0.72 -8.44
N GLY A 332 2.52 -1.25 -8.97
CA GLY A 332 3.04 -0.86 -10.27
C GLY A 332 4.57 -0.88 -10.30
N ASN A 333 5.15 0.04 -11.06
CA ASN A 333 6.59 0.18 -11.17
C ASN A 333 7.15 0.75 -9.86
N GLY A 334 7.66 -0.13 -9.00
CA GLY A 334 8.13 0.27 -7.67
C GLY A 334 9.22 1.35 -7.70
N ASP A 335 10.05 1.42 -8.73
CA ASP A 335 11.12 2.42 -8.83
C ASP A 335 10.56 3.83 -9.07
N SER A 336 9.49 3.95 -9.86
CA SER A 336 8.73 5.21 -10.02
C SER A 336 8.02 5.62 -8.72
N PHE A 337 7.42 4.66 -8.00
CA PHE A 337 6.78 4.94 -6.70
C PHE A 337 7.79 5.42 -5.67
N LEU A 338 8.98 4.80 -5.62
CA LEU A 338 10.09 5.22 -4.77
C LEU A 338 10.57 6.63 -5.11
N ARG A 339 10.82 6.91 -6.40
CA ARG A 339 11.31 8.22 -6.87
C ARG A 339 10.38 9.38 -6.48
N LEU A 340 9.08 9.15 -6.53
CA LEU A 340 8.08 10.20 -6.25
C LEU A 340 7.55 10.17 -4.81
N ASN A 341 7.96 9.19 -4.00
CA ASN A 341 7.38 8.94 -2.68
C ASN A 341 5.83 8.90 -2.76
N ALA A 342 5.32 8.11 -3.70
CA ALA A 342 4.02 8.36 -4.33
C ALA A 342 2.82 8.40 -3.35
N ALA A 343 2.71 7.42 -2.44
CA ALA A 343 1.64 7.37 -1.46
C ALA A 343 1.69 8.57 -0.49
N ARG A 344 2.88 8.91 0.02
CA ARG A 344 3.07 10.06 0.91
C ARG A 344 2.78 11.38 0.20
N THR A 345 3.17 11.51 -1.06
CA THR A 345 2.92 12.70 -1.87
C THR A 345 1.42 12.90 -2.11
N ALA A 346 0.67 11.84 -2.45
CA ALA A 346 -0.79 11.90 -2.53
C ALA A 346 -1.42 12.35 -1.21
N ALA A 347 -0.96 11.81 -0.07
CA ALA A 347 -1.43 12.21 1.25
C ALA A 347 -1.09 13.69 1.54
N ALA A 348 0.10 14.15 1.12
CA ALA A 348 0.51 15.55 1.24
C ALA A 348 -0.42 16.48 0.48
N MET A 349 -0.80 16.13 -0.75
CA MET A 349 -1.75 16.90 -1.55
C MET A 349 -3.11 16.97 -0.87
N ALA A 350 -3.62 15.84 -0.39
CA ALA A 350 -4.88 15.81 0.36
C ALA A 350 -4.82 16.70 1.61
N ARG A 351 -3.69 16.70 2.34
CA ARG A 351 -3.53 17.40 3.61
C ARG A 351 -3.18 18.88 3.50
N PHE A 352 -2.32 19.25 2.56
CA PHE A 352 -1.65 20.56 2.54
C PHE A 352 -2.00 21.42 1.32
N SER A 353 -2.72 20.90 0.32
CA SER A 353 -3.17 21.75 -0.79
C SER A 353 -4.18 22.79 -0.30
N SER A 354 -3.99 24.05 -0.72
CA SER A 354 -4.93 25.13 -0.47
C SER A 354 -6.06 25.11 -1.49
N GLY A 355 -7.30 25.15 -1.01
CA GLY A 355 -8.42 25.64 -1.81
C GLY A 355 -8.26 27.16 -1.93
N GLY A 356 -8.44 27.71 -3.13
CA GLY A 356 -8.25 29.13 -3.39
C GLY A 356 -8.94 30.05 -2.38
N VAL A 357 -8.47 31.30 -2.28
CA VAL A 357 -9.00 32.30 -1.33
C VAL A 357 -10.37 32.77 -1.82
N SER A 358 -11.45 32.16 -1.32
CA SER A 358 -12.81 32.58 -1.68
C SER A 358 -13.41 33.63 -0.74
N ASP A 359 -12.86 33.80 0.47
CA ASP A 359 -13.42 34.68 1.52
C ASP A 359 -12.35 35.27 2.46
N GLY A 360 -11.15 35.58 1.93
CA GLY A 360 -10.03 36.08 2.74
C GLY A 360 -9.40 35.08 3.73
N SER A 361 -9.99 33.89 3.91
CA SER A 361 -9.47 32.78 4.70
C SER A 361 -8.77 31.75 3.80
N LEU A 362 -7.58 31.29 4.20
CA LEU A 362 -6.84 30.24 3.51
C LEU A 362 -7.34 28.88 4.03
N LYS A 363 -8.05 28.12 3.19
CA LYS A 363 -8.50 26.78 3.54
C LYS A 363 -7.50 25.75 3.04
N VAL A 364 -6.77 25.14 3.96
CA VAL A 364 -5.77 24.10 3.67
C VAL A 364 -6.40 22.72 3.90
N GLY A 365 -6.08 21.76 3.04
CA GLY A 365 -6.50 20.37 3.22
C GLY A 365 -7.93 20.08 2.78
N LEU A 366 -8.45 20.84 1.81
CA LEU A 366 -9.76 20.61 1.20
C LEU A 366 -9.72 19.63 0.02
N THR A 367 -8.53 19.37 -0.54
CA THR A 367 -8.36 18.45 -1.66
C THR A 367 -8.75 17.03 -1.24
N SER A 368 -9.68 16.42 -1.98
CA SER A 368 -10.05 15.03 -1.74
C SER A 368 -8.91 14.08 -2.06
N LEU A 369 -8.83 12.96 -1.35
CA LEU A 369 -7.82 11.95 -1.65
C LEU A 369 -7.99 11.40 -3.07
N GLN A 370 -9.21 11.28 -3.59
CA GLN A 370 -9.45 10.85 -4.96
C GLN A 370 -8.75 11.77 -5.97
N HIS A 371 -8.83 13.09 -5.78
CA HIS A 371 -8.13 14.03 -6.66
C HIS A 371 -6.61 13.88 -6.57
N ALA A 372 -6.08 13.71 -5.35
CA ALA A 372 -4.64 13.49 -5.15
C ALA A 372 -4.16 12.17 -5.77
N VAL A 373 -4.93 11.08 -5.60
CA VAL A 373 -4.65 9.77 -6.20
C VAL A 373 -4.72 9.85 -7.72
N SER A 374 -5.71 10.54 -8.30
CA SER A 374 -5.77 10.78 -9.75
C SER A 374 -4.58 11.60 -10.26
N ALA A 375 -4.17 12.63 -9.54
CA ALA A 375 -3.00 13.44 -9.91
C ALA A 375 -1.68 12.67 -9.81
N MET A 376 -1.60 11.67 -8.94
CA MET A 376 -0.40 10.82 -8.79
C MET A 376 -0.39 9.63 -9.74
N ALA A 377 -1.43 8.81 -9.70
CA ALA A 377 -1.51 7.51 -10.36
C ALA A 377 -2.58 7.42 -11.46
N GLY A 378 -3.41 8.44 -11.67
CA GLY A 378 -4.36 8.51 -12.77
C GLY A 378 -3.69 8.79 -14.13
N PRO A 379 -4.45 8.81 -15.23
CA PRO A 379 -3.92 9.08 -16.56
C PRO A 379 -3.36 10.49 -16.59
N HIS A 380 -2.18 10.64 -17.20
CA HIS A 380 -1.39 11.88 -17.16
C HIS A 380 -0.94 12.30 -15.75
N GLY A 381 -1.02 11.42 -14.75
CA GLY A 381 -0.56 11.67 -13.39
C GLY A 381 0.96 11.68 -13.26
N ALA A 382 1.45 12.07 -12.09
CA ALA A 382 2.87 12.25 -11.80
C ALA A 382 3.72 10.98 -12.05
N LEU A 383 3.20 9.78 -11.76
CA LEU A 383 3.90 8.52 -12.05
C LEU A 383 4.20 8.41 -13.55
N GLN A 384 3.19 8.61 -14.40
CA GLN A 384 3.33 8.59 -15.85
C GLN A 384 4.29 9.70 -16.32
N GLN A 385 4.14 10.92 -15.82
CA GLN A 385 5.00 12.04 -16.20
C GLN A 385 6.47 11.77 -15.85
N SER A 386 6.75 11.08 -14.73
CA SER A 386 8.11 10.77 -14.30
C SER A 386 8.87 9.80 -15.21
N ALA A 387 8.17 9.12 -16.11
CA ALA A 387 8.77 8.24 -17.11
C ALA A 387 9.27 9.01 -18.34
N GLU A 388 8.80 10.25 -18.56
CA GLU A 388 9.19 11.10 -19.69
C GLU A 388 9.13 10.36 -21.04
N ASP A 389 10.23 10.33 -21.79
CA ASP A 389 10.36 9.66 -23.08
C ASP A 389 10.35 8.12 -22.99
N ARG A 390 10.39 7.55 -21.77
CA ARG A 390 10.35 6.11 -21.49
C ARG A 390 8.95 5.57 -21.25
N TRP A 391 7.94 6.44 -21.12
CA TRP A 391 6.54 6.05 -20.99
C TRP A 391 6.10 5.09 -22.11
N LEU A 392 5.40 4.00 -21.76
CA LEU A 392 4.98 2.90 -22.64
C LEU A 392 6.11 2.11 -23.33
N LYS A 393 7.38 2.34 -22.97
CA LYS A 393 8.52 1.59 -23.53
C LYS A 393 9.08 0.56 -22.56
N SER A 394 9.17 0.89 -21.28
CA SER A 394 9.79 0.05 -20.24
C SER A 394 8.84 -0.38 -19.12
N GLY A 395 7.59 0.09 -19.15
CA GLY A 395 6.65 -0.02 -18.02
C GLY A 395 6.98 0.93 -16.87
N GLU A 396 7.96 1.84 -17.04
CA GLU A 396 8.25 2.89 -16.07
C GLU A 396 7.08 3.88 -15.97
N GLY A 397 6.78 4.31 -14.75
CA GLY A 397 5.66 5.20 -14.46
C GLY A 397 4.30 4.53 -14.44
N GLU A 398 4.19 3.25 -14.78
CA GLU A 398 2.91 2.51 -14.73
C GLU A 398 2.54 2.13 -13.30
N GLY A 399 1.27 2.24 -12.95
CA GLY A 399 0.76 1.74 -11.68
C GLY A 399 -0.63 2.25 -11.32
N GLY A 400 -1.00 2.02 -10.06
CA GLY A 400 -2.27 2.38 -9.47
C GLY A 400 -2.20 2.47 -7.96
N ILE A 401 -3.16 3.20 -7.38
CA ILE A 401 -3.31 3.37 -5.93
C ILE A 401 -4.78 3.14 -5.58
N ILE A 402 -5.02 2.34 -4.54
CA ILE A 402 -6.29 2.30 -3.81
C ILE A 402 -6.15 3.03 -2.48
N GLY A 403 -7.25 3.50 -1.90
CA GLY A 403 -7.23 4.12 -0.58
C GLY A 403 -8.60 4.34 0.03
N ILE A 404 -8.60 4.90 1.24
CA ILE A 404 -9.81 5.40 1.92
C ILE A 404 -9.51 6.79 2.48
N ASP A 405 -10.44 7.73 2.30
CA ASP A 405 -10.43 9.09 2.87
C ASP A 405 -11.55 9.20 3.90
N LEU A 406 -11.20 9.19 5.19
CA LEU A 406 -12.13 9.51 6.28
C LEU A 406 -12.18 11.03 6.44
N ARG A 407 -13.32 11.62 6.07
CA ARG A 407 -13.61 13.05 6.24
C ARG A 407 -15.03 13.24 6.72
N ASP A 408 -15.25 14.21 7.60
CA ASP A 408 -16.59 14.55 8.12
C ASP A 408 -17.34 13.34 8.71
N GLY A 409 -16.62 12.37 9.30
CA GLY A 409 -17.20 11.14 9.85
C GLY A 409 -17.57 10.07 8.82
N HIS A 410 -17.25 10.28 7.54
CA HIS A 410 -17.55 9.37 6.44
C HIS A 410 -16.27 8.87 5.76
N GLY A 411 -16.14 7.55 5.62
CA GLY A 411 -15.08 6.93 4.82
C GLY A 411 -15.46 6.87 3.35
N HIS A 412 -14.63 7.44 2.48
CA HIS A 412 -14.78 7.35 1.03
C HIS A 412 -13.70 6.44 0.46
N VAL A 413 -14.11 5.40 -0.26
CA VAL A 413 -13.18 4.55 -1.02
C VAL A 413 -12.68 5.32 -2.23
N VAL A 414 -11.37 5.26 -2.49
CA VAL A 414 -10.72 5.90 -3.63
C VAL A 414 -9.86 4.89 -4.39
N ALA A 415 -9.78 5.06 -5.72
CA ALA A 415 -8.89 4.28 -6.55
C ALA A 415 -8.61 4.99 -7.88
N ASP A 416 -7.38 4.95 -8.37
CA ASP A 416 -7.04 5.37 -9.73
C ASP A 416 -5.73 4.73 -10.24
N PHE A 417 -5.55 4.60 -11.56
CA PHE A 417 -4.41 3.87 -12.15
C PHE A 417 -4.13 4.20 -13.64
N ASN A 418 -2.89 4.47 -14.03
CA ASN A 418 -2.57 4.96 -15.39
C ASN A 418 -2.27 3.86 -16.42
N CYS A 419 -2.26 2.61 -15.95
CA CYS A 419 -1.97 1.42 -16.74
C CYS A 419 -3.26 0.78 -17.29
N GLY A 420 -3.12 -0.32 -18.04
CA GLY A 420 -4.24 -0.97 -18.74
C GLY A 420 -5.36 -1.47 -17.81
N GLY A 421 -5.00 -1.94 -16.62
CA GLY A 421 -5.97 -2.43 -15.63
C GLY A 421 -5.40 -2.54 -14.23
N MET A 422 -6.29 -2.61 -13.24
CA MET A 422 -5.97 -2.84 -11.84
C MET A 422 -7.05 -3.69 -11.20
N PHE A 423 -6.69 -4.91 -10.79
CA PHE A 423 -7.59 -5.80 -10.06
C PHE A 423 -7.95 -5.18 -8.72
N ARG A 424 -9.23 -4.85 -8.50
CA ARG A 424 -9.70 -4.25 -7.25
C ARG A 424 -11.12 -4.65 -6.88
N THR A 425 -11.39 -4.76 -5.59
CA THR A 425 -12.72 -5.05 -5.05
C THR A 425 -12.95 -4.28 -3.75
N TRP A 426 -14.19 -3.83 -3.53
CA TRP A 426 -14.55 -3.01 -2.38
C TRP A 426 -16.04 -3.09 -2.09
N ILE A 427 -16.44 -2.50 -0.96
CA ILE A 427 -17.84 -2.26 -0.62
C ILE A 427 -18.16 -0.80 -0.87
N ASP A 428 -19.13 -0.52 -1.75
CA ASP A 428 -19.52 0.85 -2.08
C ASP A 428 -20.31 1.52 -0.94
N ASP A 429 -20.63 2.81 -1.11
CA ASP A 429 -21.32 3.59 -0.08
C ASP A 429 -22.72 3.05 0.26
N HIS A 430 -23.34 2.30 -0.66
CA HIS A 430 -24.62 1.62 -0.46
C HIS A 430 -24.49 0.24 0.20
N GLY A 431 -23.26 -0.19 0.52
CA GLY A 431 -23.01 -1.53 1.07
C GLY A 431 -22.98 -2.63 0.02
N LYS A 432 -22.94 -2.29 -1.28
CA LYS A 432 -22.90 -3.28 -2.35
C LYS A 432 -21.45 -3.64 -2.67
N VAL A 433 -21.20 -4.94 -2.80
CA VAL A 433 -19.92 -5.48 -3.25
C VAL A 433 -19.67 -5.09 -4.71
N ARG A 434 -18.47 -4.57 -4.98
CA ARG A 434 -17.99 -4.20 -6.31
C ARG A 434 -16.65 -4.86 -6.59
N MET A 435 -16.43 -5.20 -7.85
CA MET A 435 -15.13 -5.65 -8.36
C MET A 435 -14.98 -5.14 -9.78
N ALA A 436 -13.82 -4.59 -10.09
CA ALA A 436 -13.48 -4.08 -11.40
C ALA A 436 -12.00 -4.33 -11.69
N VAL A 437 -11.66 -4.48 -12.96
CA VAL A 437 -10.28 -4.52 -13.45
C VAL A 437 -10.04 -3.30 -14.31
N PHE A 438 -10.95 -3.05 -15.26
CA PHE A 438 -10.84 -1.96 -16.20
C PHE A 438 -11.57 -0.72 -15.69
N ARG A 439 -11.31 0.44 -16.32
CA ARG A 439 -11.93 1.72 -15.94
C ARG A 439 -13.41 1.76 -16.28
N GLN A 440 -13.81 1.15 -17.40
CA GLN A 440 -15.16 1.19 -17.95
C GLN A 440 -16.16 0.29 -17.22
N GLU A 441 -15.72 -0.43 -16.17
CA GLU A 441 -16.55 -1.38 -15.42
C GLU A 441 -17.20 -0.79 -14.18
N ILE A 442 -16.89 0.47 -13.85
CA ILE A 442 -17.41 1.18 -12.66
C ILE A 442 -18.56 2.10 -13.04
#